data_AF-A0A2D6XL09-F1
#
_entry.id   AF-A0A2D6XL09-F1
#
_cell.length_a   1.000
_cell.length_b   1.000
_cell.length_c   1.000
_cell.angle_alpha   90.00
_cell.angle_beta   90.00
_cell.angle_gamma   90.00
#
_symmetry.space_group_name_H-M   'P 1'
#
loop_
_entity.id
_entity.type
_entity.pdbx_description
1 polymer ?
#
loop_
_entity_poly.entity_id
_entity_poly.type
_entity_poly.pdbx_seq_one_letter_code
_entity_poly.pdbx_strand_id
1 'polypeptide(L)'
;MTLSPWTSFKEWEEYGIENGYEERSPHSLRKSEKDIERSWIRRGYFKKWMNDFTFQYKTPHKKSVNFWKNLQNTVDEARSIMKENNWERLPNSDVLVDQGYSSLSLAITKYHDGFVEFRKILGDNAFQRKNGIWKDLDYILDYTQQVLKKEDWDELPSAGILSEKGYSALSRAISVYHKSFPEFRKKLREYMGQYRKNQEAHLESLLEEYIRGEEQ
;
A
#
# COMPACT_ATOMS: atom_id res chain seq x y z
N MET A 1 -10.35 -6.83 31.56
CA MET A 1 -9.59 -5.59 31.31
C MET A 1 -8.17 -5.86 31.75
N THR A 2 -7.24 -6.09 30.82
CA THR A 2 -5.82 -6.15 31.16
C THR A 2 -5.38 -4.74 31.56
N LEU A 3 -4.80 -4.60 32.75
CA LEU A 3 -4.21 -3.33 33.18
C LEU A 3 -3.10 -2.98 32.20
N SER A 4 -3.13 -1.75 31.69
CA SER A 4 -2.06 -1.24 30.82
C SER A 4 -0.74 -1.26 31.61
N PRO A 5 0.37 -1.74 31.01
CA PRO A 5 1.62 -1.94 31.74
C PRO A 5 2.28 -0.64 32.20
N TRP A 6 1.88 0.51 31.65
CA TRP A 6 2.46 1.81 31.97
C TRP A 6 1.60 2.57 33.00
N THR A 7 2.15 2.70 34.21
CA THR A 7 1.50 3.36 35.34
C THR A 7 1.91 4.83 35.46
N SER A 8 3.13 5.16 35.03
CA SER A 8 3.71 6.51 35.03
C SER A 8 4.04 7.03 33.63
N PHE A 9 4.24 8.35 33.51
CA PHE A 9 4.65 8.97 32.24
C PHE A 9 6.00 8.43 31.77
N LYS A 10 6.98 8.31 32.68
CA LYS A 10 8.33 7.86 32.39
C LYS A 10 8.36 6.45 31.80
N GLU A 11 7.64 5.50 32.41
CA GLU A 11 7.51 4.12 31.89
C GLU A 11 6.88 4.09 30.49
N TRP A 12 5.89 4.95 30.25
CA TRP A 12 5.22 5.04 28.96
C TRP A 12 6.13 5.69 27.90
N GLU A 13 6.87 6.73 28.26
CA GLU A 13 7.81 7.43 27.39
C GLU A 13 9.00 6.54 27.01
N GLU A 14 9.65 5.90 27.99
CA GLU A 14 10.76 4.96 27.77
C GLU A 14 10.34 3.84 26.82
N TYR A 15 9.16 3.25 27.04
CA TYR A 15 8.63 2.23 26.13
C TYR A 15 8.41 2.75 24.71
N GLY A 16 7.91 3.99 24.57
CA GLY A 16 7.71 4.61 23.27
C GLY A 16 9.02 4.76 22.50
N ILE A 17 10.06 5.25 23.18
CA ILE A 17 11.41 5.45 22.63
C ILE A 17 12.06 4.11 22.25
N GLU A 18 12.02 3.12 23.15
CA GLU A 18 12.59 1.79 22.89
C GLU A 18 11.97 1.09 21.67
N ASN A 19 10.71 1.44 21.33
CA ASN A 19 9.99 0.88 20.19
C ASN A 19 9.96 1.81 18.97
N GLY A 20 10.68 2.94 18.99
CA GLY A 20 10.78 3.88 17.86
C GLY A 20 9.47 4.60 17.52
N TYR A 21 8.59 4.81 18.50
CA TYR A 21 7.29 5.46 18.27
C TYR A 21 7.41 6.97 18.07
N GLU A 22 8.46 7.59 18.59
CA GLU A 22 8.83 8.98 18.38
C GLU A 22 9.09 9.32 16.91
N GLU A 23 9.55 8.34 16.13
CA GLU A 23 9.79 8.49 14.69
C GLU A 23 8.51 8.35 13.84
N ARG A 24 7.39 7.98 14.48
CA ARG A 24 6.12 7.71 13.81
C ARG A 24 5.07 8.77 14.12
N SER A 25 4.14 8.98 13.19
CA SER A 25 3.02 9.87 13.44
C SER A 25 2.04 9.27 14.45
N PRO A 26 1.45 10.05 15.38
CA PRO A 26 0.41 9.59 16.31
C PRO A 26 -0.75 8.89 15.61
N HIS A 27 -1.10 9.37 14.41
CA HIS A 27 -2.17 8.80 13.60
C HIS A 27 -1.80 7.41 13.06
N SER A 28 -0.56 7.20 12.63
CA SER A 28 -0.09 5.87 12.20
C SER A 28 -0.11 4.85 13.34
N LEU A 29 0.27 5.25 14.55
CA LEU A 29 0.25 4.39 15.74
C LEU A 29 -1.18 4.01 16.12
N ARG A 30 -2.13 4.96 15.98
CA ARG A 30 -3.56 4.70 16.22
C ARG A 30 -4.17 3.69 15.25
N LYS A 31 -3.67 3.64 14.02
CA LYS A 31 -4.08 2.70 12.98
C LYS A 31 -3.27 1.40 12.94
N SER A 32 -2.25 1.26 13.79
CA SER A 32 -1.39 0.09 13.79
C SER A 32 -2.17 -1.21 13.94
N GLU A 33 -1.71 -2.28 13.29
CA GLU A 33 -2.22 -3.64 13.50
C GLU A 33 -1.86 -4.19 14.88
N LYS A 34 -0.74 -3.73 15.46
CA LYS A 34 -0.28 -4.18 16.78
C LYS A 34 -1.13 -3.54 17.88
N ASP A 35 -1.77 -4.37 18.69
CA ASP A 35 -2.64 -3.88 19.77
C ASP A 35 -1.90 -3.08 20.83
N ILE A 36 -0.62 -3.42 21.06
CA ILE A 36 0.24 -2.69 22.00
C ILE A 36 0.51 -1.26 21.54
N GLU A 37 0.73 -1.02 20.24
CA GLU A 37 0.93 0.32 19.66
C GLU A 37 -0.33 1.18 19.82
N ARG A 38 -1.51 0.59 19.51
CA ARG A 38 -2.80 1.25 19.70
C ARG A 38 -3.10 1.55 21.17
N SER A 39 -2.76 0.63 22.05
CA SER A 39 -2.96 0.79 23.50
C SER A 39 -2.04 1.87 24.06
N TRP A 40 -0.78 1.89 23.64
CA TRP A 40 0.20 2.91 24.02
C TRP A 40 -0.30 4.30 23.63
N ILE A 41 -0.67 4.53 22.37
CA ILE A 41 -1.11 5.85 21.91
C ILE A 41 -2.42 6.29 22.59
N ARG A 42 -3.38 5.37 22.77
CA ARG A 42 -4.63 5.66 23.50
C ARG A 42 -4.37 6.06 24.94
N ARG A 43 -3.44 5.38 25.62
CA ARG A 43 -3.06 5.69 27.00
C ARG A 43 -2.45 7.08 27.09
N GLY A 44 -1.55 7.42 26.18
CA GLY A 44 -0.95 8.76 26.09
C GLY A 44 -2.00 9.87 25.97
N TYR A 45 -2.97 9.71 25.07
CA TYR A 45 -4.09 10.66 24.94
C TYR A 45 -4.94 10.74 26.21
N PHE A 46 -5.31 9.60 26.78
CA PHE A 46 -6.16 9.54 27.98
C PHE A 46 -5.51 10.22 29.18
N LYS A 47 -4.19 10.05 29.36
CA LYS A 47 -3.41 10.66 30.44
C LYS A 47 -2.91 12.07 30.12
N LYS A 48 -3.15 12.57 28.89
CA LYS A 48 -2.63 13.85 28.36
C LYS A 48 -1.11 13.93 28.23
N TRP A 49 -0.41 12.79 28.32
CA TRP A 49 1.04 12.68 28.17
C TRP A 49 1.54 13.00 26.76
N MET A 50 0.66 12.92 25.76
CA MET A 50 0.98 13.28 24.37
C MET A 50 1.43 14.72 24.18
N ASN A 51 1.14 15.62 25.12
CA ASN A 51 1.60 17.01 25.07
C ASN A 51 3.07 17.14 25.50
N ASP A 52 3.54 16.22 26.34
CA ASP A 52 4.88 16.22 26.91
C ASP A 52 5.82 15.31 26.11
N PHE A 53 5.28 14.32 25.39
CA PHE A 53 6.06 13.45 24.52
C PHE A 53 6.49 14.14 23.23
N THR A 54 7.80 14.26 23.03
CA THR A 54 8.35 14.89 21.83
C THR A 54 8.49 13.87 20.73
N PHE A 55 7.61 13.96 19.73
CA PHE A 55 7.77 13.21 18.51
C PHE A 55 8.88 13.81 17.63
N GLN A 56 9.78 12.96 17.16
CA GLN A 56 10.87 13.32 16.26
C GLN A 56 10.55 13.06 14.79
N TYR A 57 9.36 12.53 14.47
CA TYR A 57 8.96 12.39 13.07
C TYR A 57 9.10 13.75 12.39
N LYS A 58 9.78 13.75 11.24
CA LYS A 58 10.06 14.95 10.45
C LYS A 58 8.74 15.64 10.16
N THR A 59 8.36 16.63 10.95
CA THR A 59 7.35 17.58 10.54
C THR A 59 8.05 18.42 9.49
N PRO A 60 7.73 18.27 8.20
CA PRO A 60 8.38 19.09 7.19
C PRO A 60 8.13 20.54 7.58
N HIS A 61 9.20 21.34 7.67
CA HIS A 61 9.09 22.78 7.97
C HIS A 61 7.93 23.35 7.17
N LYS A 62 7.02 24.06 7.86
CA LYS A 62 5.78 24.54 7.26
C LYS A 62 6.10 25.44 6.06
N LYS A 63 6.03 24.87 4.86
CA LYS A 63 6.29 25.59 3.62
C LYS A 63 5.14 26.55 3.34
N SER A 64 5.46 27.69 2.73
CA SER A 64 4.46 28.72 2.45
C SER A 64 3.40 28.21 1.46
N VAL A 65 2.24 28.84 1.44
CA VAL A 65 1.18 28.48 0.48
C VAL A 65 1.67 28.65 -0.97
N ASN A 66 2.50 29.66 -1.24
CA ASN A 66 3.07 29.90 -2.57
C ASN A 66 4.07 28.81 -2.98
N PHE A 67 4.77 28.20 -2.01
CA PHE A 67 5.62 27.03 -2.27
C PHE A 67 4.79 25.89 -2.88
N TRP A 68 3.66 25.55 -2.25
CA TRP A 68 2.79 24.44 -2.67
C TRP A 68 1.98 24.71 -3.94
N LYS A 69 1.71 25.99 -4.25
CA LYS A 69 1.06 26.37 -5.52
C LYS A 69 1.99 26.21 -6.73
N ASN A 70 3.30 26.23 -6.53
CA ASN A 70 4.25 26.02 -7.60
C ASN A 70 4.35 24.51 -7.91
N LEU A 71 4.07 24.14 -9.16
CA LEU A 71 4.09 22.75 -9.61
C LEU A 71 5.47 22.12 -9.44
N GLN A 72 6.52 22.80 -9.87
CA GLN A 72 7.89 22.28 -9.82
C GLN A 72 8.32 21.99 -8.38
N ASN A 73 8.06 22.91 -7.46
CA ASN A 73 8.33 22.70 -6.03
C ASN A 73 7.62 21.46 -5.47
N THR A 74 6.38 21.21 -5.91
CA THR A 74 5.59 20.07 -5.45
C THR A 74 6.11 18.76 -6.06
N VAL A 75 6.53 18.80 -7.33
CA VAL A 75 7.16 17.66 -8.03
C VAL A 75 8.49 17.27 -7.39
N ASP A 76 9.34 18.25 -7.10
CA ASP A 76 10.64 18.03 -6.48
C ASP A 76 10.49 17.47 -5.07
N GLU A 77 9.53 18.00 -4.30
CA GLU A 77 9.19 17.47 -2.98
C GLU A 77 8.70 16.01 -3.05
N ALA A 78 7.77 15.73 -3.97
CA ALA A 78 7.25 14.38 -4.15
C ALA A 78 8.36 13.38 -4.50
N ARG A 79 9.28 13.76 -5.40
CA ARG A 79 10.45 12.94 -5.77
C ARG A 79 11.41 12.74 -4.59
N SER A 80 11.68 13.78 -3.80
CA SER A 80 12.52 13.67 -2.59
C SER A 80 11.93 12.66 -1.62
N ILE A 81 10.63 12.80 -1.30
CA ILE A 81 9.93 11.91 -0.39
C ILE A 81 9.89 10.47 -0.92
N MET A 82 9.63 10.30 -2.22
CA MET A 82 9.67 8.97 -2.84
C MET A 82 11.05 8.34 -2.71
N LYS A 83 12.13 9.09 -2.94
CA LYS A 83 13.51 8.62 -2.77
C LYS A 83 13.82 8.28 -1.31
N GLU A 84 13.45 9.15 -0.37
CA GLU A 84 13.67 8.94 1.07
C GLU A 84 12.97 7.69 1.60
N ASN A 85 11.80 7.34 1.06
CA ASN A 85 11.00 6.18 1.47
C ASN A 85 11.17 4.96 0.57
N ASN A 86 12.10 4.99 -0.40
CA ASN A 86 12.30 3.94 -1.41
C ASN A 86 11.01 3.55 -2.17
N TRP A 87 10.17 4.54 -2.48
CA TRP A 87 8.97 4.32 -3.28
C TRP A 87 9.27 4.47 -4.76
N GLU A 88 9.03 3.40 -5.52
CA GLU A 88 9.07 3.41 -6.98
C GLU A 88 7.98 4.32 -7.57
N ARG A 89 6.83 4.43 -6.88
CA ARG A 89 5.65 5.18 -7.31
C ARG A 89 5.11 6.04 -6.18
N LEU A 90 4.61 7.24 -6.50
CA LEU A 90 3.92 8.09 -5.54
C LEU A 90 2.66 7.36 -5.00
N PRO A 91 2.58 7.05 -3.70
CA PRO A 91 1.43 6.34 -3.14
C PRO A 91 0.20 7.26 -3.10
N ASN A 92 -0.94 6.75 -2.62
CA ASN A 92 -2.18 7.54 -2.54
C ASN A 92 -2.15 8.53 -1.36
N SER A 93 -3.20 9.36 -1.26
CA SER A 93 -3.35 10.34 -0.17
C SER A 93 -3.25 9.71 1.21
N ASP A 94 -3.88 8.54 1.43
CA ASP A 94 -3.94 7.92 2.75
C ASP A 94 -2.56 7.51 3.25
N VAL A 95 -1.76 6.88 2.39
CA VAL A 95 -0.38 6.49 2.71
C VAL A 95 0.49 7.72 3.00
N LEU A 96 0.38 8.79 2.20
CA LEU A 96 1.12 10.02 2.46
C LEU A 96 0.73 10.65 3.81
N VAL A 97 -0.56 10.70 4.13
CA VAL A 97 -1.05 11.24 5.41
C VAL A 97 -0.56 10.40 6.58
N ASP A 98 -0.64 9.08 6.48
CA ASP A 98 -0.22 8.16 7.54
C ASP A 98 1.30 8.27 7.80
N GLN A 99 2.09 8.57 6.76
CA GLN A 99 3.54 8.85 6.83
C GLN A 99 3.89 10.31 7.18
N GLY A 100 2.90 11.15 7.51
CA GLY A 100 3.15 12.55 7.94
C GLY A 100 3.30 13.57 6.80
N TYR A 101 3.15 13.15 5.53
CA TYR A 101 3.22 14.01 4.33
C TYR A 101 1.86 14.60 3.94
N SER A 102 1.04 14.97 4.94
CA SER A 102 -0.31 15.52 4.72
C SER A 102 -0.33 16.81 3.91
N SER A 103 0.71 17.65 4.05
CA SER A 103 0.85 18.90 3.30
C SER A 103 1.04 18.65 1.80
N LEU A 104 1.87 17.66 1.43
CA LEU A 104 2.05 17.26 0.04
C LEU A 104 0.74 16.70 -0.54
N SER A 105 0.07 15.80 0.19
CA SER A 105 -1.21 15.24 -0.24
C SER A 105 -2.27 16.33 -0.51
N LEU A 106 -2.36 17.29 0.41
CA LEU A 106 -3.26 18.43 0.28
C LEU A 106 -2.87 19.32 -0.91
N ALA A 107 -1.59 19.60 -1.10
CA ALA A 107 -1.09 20.41 -2.21
C ALA A 107 -1.43 19.79 -3.57
N ILE A 108 -1.18 18.49 -3.74
CA ILE A 108 -1.50 17.73 -4.96
C ILE A 108 -3.00 17.82 -5.25
N THR A 109 -3.83 17.57 -4.25
CA THR A 109 -5.30 17.57 -4.40
C THR A 109 -5.85 18.96 -4.69
N LYS A 110 -5.30 20.00 -4.06
CA LYS A 110 -5.85 21.35 -4.10
C LYS A 110 -5.35 22.19 -5.26
N TYR A 111 -4.08 22.02 -5.67
CA TYR A 111 -3.43 22.91 -6.62
C TYR A 111 -3.01 22.24 -7.94
N HIS A 112 -2.95 20.90 -8.00
CA HIS A 112 -2.37 20.18 -9.13
C HIS A 112 -3.28 19.06 -9.66
N ASP A 113 -4.58 19.33 -9.69
CA ASP A 113 -5.62 18.48 -10.32
C ASP A 113 -5.72 17.05 -9.78
N GLY A 114 -5.18 16.81 -8.58
CA GLY A 114 -5.25 15.54 -7.88
C GLY A 114 -4.21 14.51 -8.31
N PHE A 115 -4.19 13.38 -7.60
CA PHE A 115 -3.12 12.38 -7.71
C PHE A 115 -3.02 11.72 -9.08
N VAL A 116 -4.12 11.65 -9.84
CA VAL A 116 -4.11 11.01 -11.16
C VAL A 116 -3.30 11.85 -12.14
N GLU A 117 -3.63 13.14 -12.27
CA GLU A 117 -2.89 14.04 -13.15
C GLU A 117 -1.47 14.27 -12.64
N PHE A 118 -1.30 14.42 -11.33
CA PHE A 118 0.02 14.61 -10.74
C PHE A 118 0.98 13.44 -10.98
N ARG A 119 0.49 12.19 -10.99
CA ARG A 119 1.32 11.03 -11.34
C ARG A 119 1.75 11.04 -12.81
N LYS A 120 0.88 11.46 -13.74
CA LYS A 120 1.28 11.65 -15.13
C LYS A 120 2.42 12.66 -15.26
N ILE A 121 2.36 13.76 -14.49
CA ILE A 121 3.44 14.76 -14.43
C ILE A 121 4.75 14.14 -13.91
N LEU A 122 4.67 13.21 -12.95
CA LEU A 122 5.83 12.47 -12.47
C LEU A 122 6.39 11.44 -13.47
N GLY A 123 5.77 11.26 -14.64
CA GLY A 123 6.13 10.23 -15.62
C GLY A 123 5.54 8.86 -15.29
N ASP A 124 4.70 8.78 -14.26
CA ASP A 124 3.97 7.57 -13.90
C ASP A 124 2.71 7.46 -14.77
N ASN A 125 2.94 6.96 -15.99
CA ASN A 125 1.91 6.68 -16.98
C ASN A 125 1.05 5.45 -16.61
N ALA A 126 1.24 4.85 -15.43
CA ALA A 126 0.61 3.57 -15.10
C ALA A 126 -0.90 3.73 -14.91
N PHE A 127 -1.58 3.44 -16.02
CA PHE A 127 -2.97 3.04 -16.20
C PHE A 127 -3.97 3.89 -15.41
N GLN A 128 -4.57 4.87 -16.09
CA GLN A 128 -6.02 4.97 -15.95
C GLN A 128 -6.57 3.59 -16.30
N ARG A 129 -6.85 2.77 -15.29
CA ARG A 129 -7.55 1.50 -15.46
C ARG A 129 -8.82 1.85 -16.22
N LYS A 130 -8.88 1.49 -17.51
CA LYS A 130 -10.04 1.79 -18.37
C LYS A 130 -11.29 1.47 -17.57
N ASN A 131 -12.26 2.39 -17.52
CA ASN A 131 -13.52 2.15 -16.83
C ASN A 131 -14.08 0.79 -17.28
N GLY A 132 -14.24 -0.14 -16.33
CA GLY A 132 -14.70 -1.50 -16.61
C GLY A 132 -13.62 -2.59 -16.68
N ILE A 133 -12.32 -2.29 -16.54
CA ILE A 133 -11.28 -3.35 -16.53
C ILE A 133 -11.49 -4.36 -15.39
N TRP A 134 -12.09 -3.91 -14.28
CA TRP A 134 -12.45 -4.79 -13.17
C TRP A 134 -13.66 -5.72 -13.47
N LYS A 135 -14.38 -5.47 -14.57
CA LYS A 135 -15.43 -6.36 -15.08
C LYS A 135 -14.86 -7.45 -15.98
N ASP A 136 -13.65 -7.24 -16.52
CA ASP A 136 -12.96 -8.20 -17.35
C ASP A 136 -12.47 -9.37 -16.47
N LEU A 137 -12.93 -10.57 -16.79
CA LEU A 137 -12.63 -11.77 -16.00
C LEU A 137 -11.18 -12.17 -16.15
N ASP A 138 -10.63 -12.15 -17.37
CA ASP A 138 -9.28 -12.59 -17.65
C ASP A 138 -8.27 -11.65 -16.99
N TYR A 139 -8.52 -10.34 -17.06
CA TYR A 139 -7.72 -9.35 -16.34
C TYR A 139 -7.71 -9.58 -14.83
N ILE A 140 -8.88 -9.82 -14.23
CA ILE A 140 -8.95 -10.05 -12.79
C ILE A 140 -8.27 -11.36 -12.39
N LEU A 141 -8.37 -12.41 -13.20
CA LEU A 141 -7.70 -13.69 -12.95
C LEU A 141 -6.18 -13.52 -12.97
N ASP A 142 -5.63 -12.86 -13.99
CA ASP A 142 -4.20 -12.54 -14.09
C ASP A 142 -3.73 -11.66 -12.92
N TYR A 143 -4.43 -10.55 -12.66
CA TYR A 143 -4.10 -9.66 -11.54
C TYR A 143 -4.13 -10.39 -10.20
N THR A 144 -5.10 -11.29 -9.99
CA THR A 144 -5.19 -12.07 -8.75
C THR A 144 -4.03 -13.04 -8.62
N GLN A 145 -3.61 -13.70 -9.71
CA GLN A 145 -2.44 -14.58 -9.70
C GLN A 145 -1.16 -13.82 -9.33
N GLN A 146 -0.98 -12.60 -9.86
CA GLN A 146 0.15 -11.75 -9.48
C GLN A 146 0.13 -11.39 -8.00
N VAL A 147 -1.05 -11.09 -7.44
CA VAL A 147 -1.22 -10.83 -6.00
C VAL A 147 -0.88 -12.07 -5.17
N LEU A 148 -1.35 -13.26 -5.57
CA LEU A 148 -1.01 -14.51 -4.89
C LEU A 148 0.51 -14.75 -4.86
N LYS A 149 1.18 -14.58 -6.00
CA LYS A 149 2.64 -14.74 -6.10
C LYS A 149 3.38 -13.70 -5.26
N LYS A 150 2.89 -12.45 -5.24
CA LYS A 150 3.52 -11.34 -4.52
C LYS A 150 3.42 -11.52 -3.00
N GLU A 151 2.28 -11.99 -2.51
CA GLU A 151 2.02 -12.15 -1.07
C GLU A 151 2.35 -13.57 -0.57
N ASP A 152 2.87 -14.43 -1.44
CA ASP A 152 3.18 -15.84 -1.17
C ASP A 152 1.98 -16.62 -0.61
N TRP A 153 0.83 -16.48 -1.29
CA TRP A 153 -0.41 -17.16 -0.92
C TRP A 153 -0.71 -18.33 -1.85
N ASP A 154 -0.97 -19.50 -1.26
CA ASP A 154 -1.42 -20.70 -1.99
C ASP A 154 -2.83 -20.56 -2.55
N GLU A 155 -3.71 -19.82 -1.86
CA GLU A 155 -5.10 -19.60 -2.25
C GLU A 155 -5.55 -18.16 -1.95
N LEU A 156 -6.49 -17.66 -2.76
CA LEU A 156 -7.10 -16.35 -2.57
C LEU A 156 -7.81 -16.26 -1.21
N PRO A 157 -7.36 -15.40 -0.28
CA PRO A 157 -7.96 -15.31 1.06
C PRO A 157 -9.34 -14.64 1.01
N SER A 158 -9.94 -14.41 2.18
CA SER A 158 -11.25 -13.77 2.28
C SER A 158 -11.22 -12.29 1.88
N ALA A 159 -12.40 -11.71 1.61
CA ALA A 159 -12.58 -10.29 1.34
C ALA A 159 -11.99 -9.37 2.44
N GLY A 160 -12.04 -9.82 3.70
CA GLY A 160 -11.49 -9.10 4.85
C GLY A 160 -9.97 -9.00 4.76
N ILE A 161 -9.29 -10.15 4.62
CA ILE A 161 -7.84 -10.22 4.51
C ILE A 161 -7.34 -9.43 3.29
N LEU A 162 -8.03 -9.52 2.14
CA LEU A 162 -7.69 -8.69 0.97
C LEU A 162 -7.80 -7.19 1.27
N SER A 163 -8.83 -6.78 2.00
CA SER A 163 -9.04 -5.36 2.32
C SER A 163 -7.99 -4.85 3.31
N GLU A 164 -7.64 -5.66 4.30
CA GLU A 164 -6.57 -5.37 5.27
C GLU A 164 -5.22 -5.19 4.58
N LYS A 165 -4.93 -6.03 3.58
CA LYS A 165 -3.69 -5.96 2.77
C LYS A 165 -3.72 -4.89 1.66
N GLY A 166 -4.74 -4.04 1.61
CA GLY A 166 -4.83 -2.94 0.65
C GLY A 166 -5.36 -3.34 -0.74
N TYR A 167 -5.85 -4.56 -0.91
CA TYR A 167 -6.47 -5.08 -2.13
C TYR A 167 -8.00 -4.91 -2.14
N SER A 168 -8.53 -3.88 -1.46
CA SER A 168 -9.98 -3.62 -1.35
C SER A 168 -10.66 -3.46 -2.71
N ALA A 169 -9.95 -2.93 -3.71
CA ALA A 169 -10.47 -2.80 -5.08
C ALA A 169 -10.69 -4.16 -5.75
N LEU A 170 -9.75 -5.10 -5.59
CA LEU A 170 -9.88 -6.48 -6.07
C LEU A 170 -11.02 -7.20 -5.36
N SER A 171 -11.06 -7.10 -4.03
CA SER A 171 -12.13 -7.67 -3.20
C SER A 171 -13.52 -7.19 -3.65
N ARG A 172 -13.67 -5.87 -3.83
CA ARG A 172 -14.91 -5.28 -4.35
C ARG A 172 -15.23 -5.77 -5.76
N ALA A 173 -14.24 -5.82 -6.65
CA ALA A 173 -14.47 -6.24 -8.02
C ALA A 173 -14.96 -7.69 -8.13
N ILE A 174 -14.38 -8.60 -7.33
CA ILE A 174 -14.82 -9.99 -7.25
C ILE A 174 -16.29 -10.07 -6.81
N SER A 175 -16.64 -9.39 -5.72
CA SER A 175 -17.99 -9.41 -5.17
C SER A 175 -19.04 -8.75 -6.07
N VAL A 176 -18.67 -7.68 -6.78
CA VAL A 176 -19.61 -6.89 -7.58
C VAL A 176 -19.77 -7.45 -8.99
N TYR A 177 -18.69 -7.90 -9.63
CA TYR A 177 -18.70 -8.26 -11.05
C TYR A 177 -18.56 -9.75 -11.31
N HIS A 178 -17.94 -10.50 -10.40
CA HIS A 178 -17.57 -11.90 -10.61
C HIS A 178 -18.31 -12.87 -9.68
N LYS A 179 -19.53 -12.48 -9.28
CA LYS A 179 -20.49 -13.22 -8.44
C LYS A 179 -20.09 -13.32 -6.97
N SER A 180 -19.13 -14.19 -6.63
CA SER A 180 -18.76 -14.49 -5.25
C SER A 180 -17.35 -15.06 -5.16
N PHE A 181 -16.74 -14.94 -3.98
CA PHE A 181 -15.40 -15.48 -3.73
C PHE A 181 -15.27 -16.98 -3.98
N PRO A 182 -16.20 -17.85 -3.54
CA PRO A 182 -16.13 -19.28 -3.82
C PRO A 182 -16.13 -19.60 -5.33
N GLU A 183 -17.04 -18.97 -6.08
CA GLU A 183 -17.13 -19.14 -7.54
C GLU A 183 -15.87 -18.61 -8.24
N PHE A 184 -15.37 -17.46 -7.79
CA PHE A 184 -14.17 -16.86 -8.35
C PHE A 184 -12.92 -17.72 -8.08
N ARG A 185 -12.77 -18.32 -6.88
CA ARG A 185 -11.69 -19.26 -6.58
C ARG A 185 -11.71 -20.49 -7.47
N LYS A 186 -12.89 -21.01 -7.81
CA LYS A 186 -13.02 -22.13 -8.75
C LYS A 186 -12.46 -21.75 -10.12
N LYS A 187 -12.88 -20.61 -10.66
CA LYS A 187 -12.37 -20.08 -11.93
C LYS A 187 -10.87 -19.81 -11.89
N LEU A 188 -10.36 -19.27 -10.78
CA LEU A 188 -8.93 -19.02 -10.59
C LEU A 188 -8.12 -20.32 -10.59
N ARG A 189 -8.62 -21.39 -9.95
CA ARG A 189 -7.99 -22.71 -10.02
C ARG A 189 -7.96 -23.27 -11.43
N GLU A 190 -9.06 -23.18 -12.17
CA GLU A 190 -9.14 -23.61 -13.57
C GLU A 190 -8.15 -22.83 -14.44
N TYR A 191 -8.11 -21.51 -14.27
CA TYR A 191 -7.19 -20.61 -14.96
C TYR A 191 -5.72 -20.95 -14.68
N MET A 192 -5.34 -21.10 -13.41
CA MET A 192 -3.96 -21.45 -13.03
C MET A 192 -3.58 -22.86 -13.52
N GLY A 193 -4.52 -23.80 -13.54
CA GLY A 193 -4.30 -25.14 -14.08
C GLY A 193 -4.06 -25.13 -15.59
N GLN A 194 -4.78 -24.31 -16.34
CA GLN A 194 -4.55 -24.11 -17.78
C GLN A 194 -3.23 -23.38 -18.03
N TYR A 195 -2.92 -22.35 -17.22
CA TYR A 195 -1.68 -21.59 -17.32
C TYR A 195 -0.43 -22.46 -17.13
N ARG A 196 -0.44 -23.36 -16.13
CA ARG A 196 0.67 -24.32 -15.91
C ARG A 196 0.87 -25.25 -17.11
N LYS A 197 -0.21 -25.84 -17.64
CA LYS A 197 -0.14 -26.70 -18.83
C LYS A 197 0.43 -25.98 -20.05
N ASN A 198 0.04 -24.72 -20.25
CA ASN A 198 0.53 -23.92 -21.37
C ASN A 198 2.01 -23.53 -21.20
N GLN A 199 2.47 -23.27 -19.97
CA GLN A 199 3.89 -23.04 -19.70
C GLN A 199 4.74 -24.30 -19.89
N GLU A 200 4.27 -25.45 -19.44
CA GLU A 200 4.94 -26.74 -19.64
C GLU A 200 5.12 -27.04 -21.13
N ALA A 201 4.06 -26.92 -21.92
CA ALA A 201 4.12 -27.12 -23.37
C ALA A 201 5.07 -26.12 -24.08
N HIS A 202 5.12 -24.87 -23.61
CA HIS A 202 6.04 -23.88 -24.17
C HIS A 202 7.50 -24.19 -23.81
N LEU A 203 7.78 -24.59 -22.57
CA LEU A 203 9.12 -25.02 -22.15
C LEU A 203 9.57 -26.27 -22.91
N GLU A 204 8.68 -27.23 -23.10
CA GLU A 204 8.94 -28.42 -23.93
C GLU A 204 9.31 -28.02 -25.37
N SER A 205 8.57 -27.09 -25.99
CA SER A 205 8.91 -26.62 -27.35
C SER A 205 10.29 -25.94 -27.43
N LEU A 206 10.66 -25.17 -26.40
CA LEU A 206 11.97 -24.51 -26.34
C LEU A 206 13.10 -25.51 -26.15
N LEU A 207 12.87 -26.57 -25.36
CA LEU A 207 13.83 -27.66 -25.18
C LEU A 207 14.00 -28.47 -26.46
N GLU A 208 12.92 -28.75 -27.19
CA GLU A 208 13.00 -29.42 -28.49
C GLU A 208 13.76 -28.59 -29.53
N GLU A 209 13.55 -27.27 -29.56
CA GLU A 209 14.29 -26.36 -30.45
C GLU A 209 15.78 -26.33 -30.09
N TYR A 210 16.11 -26.27 -28.80
CA TYR A 210 17.49 -26.32 -28.31
C TYR A 210 18.19 -27.63 -28.72
N ILE A 211 17.54 -28.78 -28.51
CA ILE A 211 18.10 -30.09 -28.87
C ILE A 211 18.34 -30.22 -30.38
N ARG A 212 17.45 -29.67 -31.22
CA ARG A 212 17.61 -29.69 -32.69
C ARG A 212 18.67 -28.71 -33.20
N GLY A 213 19.00 -27.68 -32.42
CA GLY A 213 20.01 -26.67 -32.77
C GLY A 213 21.46 -27.11 -32.55
N GLU A 214 21.71 -28.19 -31.83
CA GLU A 214 23.06 -28.70 -31.54
C GLU A 214 23.59 -29.72 -32.59
N GLU A 215 22.84 -30.02 -33.66
CA GLU A 215 23.25 -30.95 -34.74
C GLU A 215 23.90 -30.27 -35.98
N GLN A 216 24.41 -29.03 -35.88
CA GLN A 216 25.10 -28.34 -37.00
C GLN A 216 26.57 -28.04 -36.74
#